data_AF-A0A6N4A6C7-F1
#
_entry.id   AF-A0A6N4A6C7-F1
#
_cell.length_a   1.000
_cell.length_b   1.000
_cell.length_c   1.000
_cell.angle_alpha   90.00
_cell.angle_beta   90.00
_cell.angle_gamma   90.00
#
_symmetry.space_group_name_H-M   'P 1'
#
loop_
_entity.id
_entity.type
_entity.pdbx_description
1 polymer ?
#
loop_
_entity_poly.entity_id
_entity_poly.type
_entity_poly.pdbx_seq_one_letter_code
_entity_poly.pdbx_strand_id
1 'polypeptide(L)' 'MINLVTSLINFKKNPLSKREKDILRLVEKGLTTKKVAGQLFLSEGTVRNYMSTILDKLHAANRITAIQIAKKHDWI' A
#
# COMPACT_ATOMS: atom_id res chain seq x y z
N MET A 1 -0.99 17.98 -29.51
CA MET A 1 -1.65 16.67 -29.46
C MET A 1 -0.92 15.84 -28.42
N ILE A 2 -1.55 15.55 -27.27
CA ILE A 2 -0.90 14.90 -26.13
C ILE A 2 -0.37 13.52 -26.56
N ASN A 3 0.89 13.23 -26.23
CA ASN A 3 1.62 12.06 -26.69
C ASN A 3 1.08 10.78 -26.02
N LEU A 4 0.25 10.02 -26.75
CA LEU A 4 -0.38 8.76 -26.32
C LEU A 4 0.64 7.70 -25.85
N VAL A 5 1.89 7.82 -26.32
CA VAL A 5 2.99 6.91 -26.02
C VAL A 5 3.34 6.87 -24.52
N THR A 6 3.18 8.00 -23.79
CA THR A 6 3.50 8.04 -22.35
C THR A 6 2.59 7.12 -21.52
N SER A 7 1.35 6.86 -21.99
CA SER A 7 0.42 5.94 -21.32
C SER A 7 0.80 4.46 -21.50
N LEU A 8 1.41 4.12 -22.65
CA LEU A 8 1.77 2.74 -23.01
C LEU A 8 3.06 2.26 -22.33
N ILE A 9 3.94 3.18 -21.90
CA ILE A 9 5.17 2.87 -21.16
C ILE A 9 4.94 2.86 -19.64
N ASN A 10 3.69 2.88 -19.16
CA ASN A 10 3.42 2.65 -17.75
C ASN A 10 3.47 1.14 -17.47
N PHE A 11 4.66 0.54 -17.60
CA PHE A 11 5.00 -0.68 -16.87
C PHE A 11 4.60 -0.38 -15.42
N LYS A 12 3.57 -1.05 -14.89
CA LYS A 12 3.00 -0.77 -13.56
C LYS A 12 4.06 -0.97 -12.49
N LYS A 13 4.90 0.04 -12.30
CA LYS A 13 5.86 0.14 -11.22
C LYS A 13 5.03 0.09 -9.96
N ASN A 14 5.47 -0.73 -9.01
CA ASN A 14 4.84 -0.84 -7.72
C ASN A 14 4.61 0.58 -7.14
N PRO A 15 3.36 1.03 -6.96
CA PRO A 15 3.06 2.38 -6.50
C PRO A 15 3.38 2.56 -5.01
N LEU A 16 3.61 1.45 -4.30
CA LEU A 16 3.89 1.43 -2.87
C LEU A 16 5.36 1.73 -2.60
N SER A 17 5.59 2.67 -1.69
CA SER A 17 6.89 2.90 -1.07
C SER A 17 7.32 1.68 -0.25
N LYS A 18 8.61 1.64 0.13
CA LYS A 18 9.12 0.58 1.02
C LYS A 18 8.34 0.54 2.35
N ARG A 19 8.08 1.70 2.95
CA ARG A 19 7.36 1.80 4.23
C ARG A 19 5.90 1.34 4.11
N GLU A 20 5.25 1.67 3.00
CA GLU A 20 3.86 1.24 2.72
C GLU A 20 3.78 -0.28 2.58
N LYS A 21 4.76 -0.91 1.90
CA LYS A 21 4.85 -2.38 1.82
C LYS A 21 5.08 -3.02 3.19
N ASP A 22 5.97 -2.46 3.99
CA ASP A 22 6.26 -2.99 5.33
C ASP A 22 4.99 -2.95 6.20
N ILE A 23 4.22 -1.86 6.16
CA ILE A 23 2.93 -1.75 6.83
C ILE A 23 1.96 -2.80 6.31
N LEU A 24 1.79 -2.91 4.99
CA LEU A 24 0.81 -3.81 4.40
C LEU A 24 1.12 -5.29 4.67
N ARG A 25 2.40 -5.68 4.73
CA ARG A 25 2.85 -7.03 5.15
C ARG A 25 2.51 -7.34 6.60
N LEU A 26 2.60 -6.36 7.50
CA LEU A 26 2.20 -6.57 8.90
C LEU A 26 0.68 -6.66 9.02
N VAL A 27 -0.07 -5.85 8.28
CA VAL A 27 -1.53 -5.91 8.25
C VAL A 27 -2.02 -7.23 7.64
N GLU A 28 -1.33 -7.76 6.62
CA GLU A 28 -1.61 -9.09 6.04
C GLU A 28 -1.52 -10.19 7.11
N LYS A 29 -0.56 -10.10 8.03
CA LYS A 29 -0.40 -11.02 9.17
C LYS A 29 -1.49 -10.84 10.25
N GLY A 30 -2.50 -10.01 10.01
CA GLY A 30 -3.61 -9.75 10.94
C GLY A 30 -3.26 -8.80 12.09
N LEU A 31 -2.16 -8.06 12.02
CA LEU A 31 -1.79 -7.12 13.08
C LEU A 31 -2.73 -5.91 13.08
N THR A 32 -3.10 -5.47 14.29
CA THR A 32 -3.85 -4.24 14.50
C THR A 32 -2.96 -3.02 14.24
N THR A 33 -3.56 -1.86 13.96
CA THR A 33 -2.84 -0.58 13.78
C THR A 33 -1.88 -0.30 14.94
N LYS A 34 -2.29 -0.58 16.19
CA LYS A 34 -1.46 -0.46 17.39
C LYS A 34 -0.22 -1.36 17.35
N LYS A 35 -0.37 -2.63 16.96
CA LYS A 35 0.76 -3.56 16.85
C LYS A 35 1.71 -3.16 15.73
N VAL A 36 1.19 -2.74 14.58
CA VAL A 36 2.00 -2.24 13.45
C VAL A 36 2.78 -0.99 13.87
N ALA A 37 2.13 -0.05 14.56
CA ALA A 37 2.75 1.16 15.08
C ALA A 37 3.93 0.84 16.01
N GLY A 38 3.72 -0.10 16.96
CA GLY A 38 4.78 -0.56 17.84
C GLY A 38 5.96 -1.22 17.10
N GLN A 39 5.70 -2.10 16.13
CA GLN A 39 6.76 -2.80 15.39
C GLN A 39 7.58 -1.89 14.47
N LEU A 40 6.97 -0.83 13.95
CA LEU A 40 7.62 0.09 13.02
C LEU A 40 8.12 1.39 13.67
N PHE A 41 8.00 1.52 15.00
CA PHE A 41 8.32 2.73 15.77
C PHE A 41 7.58 3.98 15.23
N LEU A 42 6.28 3.82 14.96
CA LEU A 42 5.40 4.87 14.47
C LEU A 42 4.29 5.16 15.47
N SER A 43 3.64 6.32 15.34
CA SER A 43 2.36 6.53 16.00
C SER A 43 1.24 5.76 15.28
N GLU A 44 0.16 5.42 15.99
CA GLU A 44 -1.02 4.82 15.33
C GLU A 44 -1.64 5.74 14.27
N GLY A 45 -1.60 7.05 14.48
CA GLY A 45 -2.07 8.05 13.51
C GLY A 45 -1.25 7.99 12.22
N THR A 46 0.07 7.87 12.34
CA THR A 46 0.97 7.72 11.18
C THR A 46 0.66 6.43 10.41
N VAL A 47 0.42 5.30 11.10
CA VAL A 47 0.02 4.05 10.43
C VAL A 47 -1.33 4.19 9.72
N ARG A 48 -2.32 4.87 10.34
CA ARG A 48 -3.60 5.16 9.68
C ARG A 48 -3.42 5.99 8.42
N ASN A 49 -2.58 7.03 8.47
CA ASN A 49 -2.30 7.88 7.31
C ASN A 49 -1.66 7.07 6.18
N TYR A 50 -0.66 6.24 6.48
CA TYR A 50 -0.09 5.33 5.49
C TYR A 50 -1.13 4.37 4.92
N MET A 51 -2.01 3.81 5.76
CA MET A 51 -3.09 2.94 5.27
C MET A 51 -4.01 3.69 4.33
N SER A 52 -4.44 4.92 4.63
CA SER A 52 -5.23 5.75 3.72
C SER A 52 -4.52 5.95 2.38
N THR A 53 -3.24 6.35 2.41
CA THR A 53 -2.43 6.51 1.18
C THR A 53 -2.30 5.20 0.38
N ILE A 54 -2.16 4.05 1.05
CA ILE A 54 -2.15 2.74 0.39
C ILE A 54 -3.48 2.47 -0.30
N LEU A 55 -4.61 2.70 0.39
CA LEU A 55 -5.94 2.49 -0.19
C LEU A 55 -6.14 3.35 -1.44
N ASP A 56 -5.74 4.62 -1.38
CA ASP A 56 -5.84 5.55 -2.50
C ASP A 56 -4.98 5.12 -3.69
N LYS A 57 -3.70 4.79 -3.44
CA LYS A 57 -2.76 4.32 -4.48
C LYS A 57 -3.19 3.03 -5.16
N LEU A 58 -3.86 2.15 -4.42
CA LEU A 58 -4.32 0.86 -4.92
C LEU A 58 -5.77 0.89 -5.41
N HIS A 59 -6.46 2.03 -5.30
CA HIS A 59 -7.90 2.15 -5.53
C HIS A 59 -8.70 1.06 -4.79
N ALA A 60 -8.30 0.77 -3.55
CA ALA A 60 -8.87 -0.29 -2.75
C ALA A 60 -9.94 0.25 -1.79
N ALA A 61 -11.10 -0.39 -1.73
CA ALA A 61 -12.19 0.02 -0.84
C ALA A 61 -11.88 -0.20 0.65
N ASN A 62 -11.02 -1.17 0.96
CA ASN A 62 -10.60 -1.48 2.32
C ASN A 62 -9.25 -2.21 2.34
N ARG A 63 -8.72 -2.42 3.53
CA ARG A 63 -7.39 -3.05 3.73
C ARG A 63 -7.29 -4.47 3.18
N ILE A 64 -8.39 -5.24 3.18
CA ILE A 64 -8.39 -6.61 2.66
C ILE A 64 -8.23 -6.57 1.14
N THR A 65 -8.99 -5.71 0.45
CA THR A 65 -8.83 -5.49 -0.99
C THR A 65 -7.44 -4.98 -1.34
N ALA A 66 -6.87 -4.08 -0.53
CA ALA A 66 -5.50 -3.58 -0.73
C ALA A 66 -4.45 -4.70 -0.65
N ILE A 67 -4.57 -5.59 0.35
CA ILE A 67 -3.70 -6.77 0.48
C ILE A 67 -3.83 -7.67 -0.76
N GLN A 68 -5.06 -7.96 -1.20
CA GLN A 68 -5.31 -8.81 -2.37
C GLN A 68 -4.69 -8.23 -3.64
N ILE A 69 -4.87 -6.93 -3.89
CA ILE A 69 -4.26 -6.23 -5.03
C ILE A 69 -2.74 -6.32 -4.95
N ALA A 70 -2.15 -5.99 -3.80
CA ALA A 70 -0.71 -6.00 -3.64
C ALA A 70 -0.10 -7.40 -3.82
N LYS A 71 -0.75 -8.46 -3.31
CA LYS A 71 -0.32 -9.85 -3.52
C LYS A 71 -0.43 -10.29 -4.97
N LYS A 72 -1.53 -9.95 -5.65
CA LYS A 72 -1.75 -10.30 -7.07
C LYS A 72 -0.66 -9.71 -7.99
N HIS A 73 -0.05 -8.61 -7.58
CA HIS A 73 1.02 -7.93 -8.31
C HIS A 73 2.43 -8.20 -7.74
N ASP A 74 2.59 -9.14 -6.81
CA ASP A 74 3.85 -9.47 -6.13
C ASP A 74 4.53 -8.24 -5.48
N TRP A 75 3.71 -7.32 -4.95
CA TRP A 75 4.19 -6.11 -4.32
C TRP A 75 4.48 -6.27 -2.83
N ILE A 76 3.87 -7.26 -2.18
CA ILE A 76 4.12 -7.61 -0.77
C ILE A 76 4.40 -9.08 -0.61
#